data_AF-A0A0L7SY28-F1
#
_entry.id   AF-A0A0L7SY28-F1
#
_cell.length_a   1.000
_cell.length_b   1.000
_cell.length_c   1.000
_cell.angle_alpha   90.00
_cell.angle_beta   90.00
_cell.angle_gamma   90.00
#
_symmetry.space_group_name_H-M   'P 1'
#
loop_
_entity.id
_entity.type
_entity.pdbx_description
1 polymer ?
#
loop_
_entity_poly.entity_id
_entity_poly.type
_entity_poly.pdbx_seq_one_letter_code
_entity_poly.pdbx_strand_id
1 'polypeptide(L)'
;MKIKAFTLITMILFPSVCLAVTPLMAGSEKDACYAKIDNRHEGENCIALQWKKSNKEVNRVLEKKLTSIINDSNFMDPFNSKSEETTGSVFQKRLSKSQKTWERYKKDFCLAVASQIGEEGFDYQPTIEQCEININKRRIEEINLMGDLPQ
;
A
#
# COMPACT_ATOMS: atom_id res chain seq x y z
N MET A 1 41.34 40.16 -36.08
CA MET A 1 39.97 39.69 -35.77
C MET A 1 39.86 38.20 -36.03
N LYS A 2 39.76 37.38 -34.98
CA LYS A 2 39.34 35.97 -35.06
C LYS A 2 38.46 35.70 -33.84
N ILE A 3 37.15 35.84 -34.01
CA ILE A 3 36.17 35.50 -32.97
C ILE A 3 36.13 33.97 -32.94
N LYS A 4 36.76 33.36 -31.92
CA LYS A 4 36.57 31.94 -31.63
C LYS A 4 35.24 31.82 -30.89
N ALA A 5 34.21 31.33 -31.57
CA ALA A 5 32.95 30.97 -30.95
C ALA A 5 33.21 29.81 -29.97
N PHE A 6 33.19 30.12 -28.67
CA PHE A 6 33.25 29.12 -27.62
C PHE A 6 31.81 28.68 -27.36
N THR A 7 31.37 27.64 -28.07
CA THR A 7 30.04 27.06 -27.89
C THR A 7 30.03 26.33 -26.54
N LEU A 8 29.52 27.01 -25.50
CA LEU A 8 29.27 26.44 -24.19
C LEU A 8 28.06 25.50 -24.29
N ILE A 9 28.32 24.20 -24.40
CA ILE A 9 27.27 23.17 -24.29
C ILE A 9 26.89 23.08 -22.81
N THR A 10 25.83 23.80 -22.43
CA THR A 10 25.14 23.61 -21.15
C THR A 10 24.43 22.25 -21.18
N MET A 11 25.08 21.24 -20.61
CA MET A 11 24.48 19.93 -20.33
C MET A 11 23.46 20.13 -19.22
N ILE A 12 22.17 20.23 -19.58
CA ILE A 12 21.06 20.27 -18.64
C ILE A 12 21.02 18.90 -17.95
N LEU A 13 21.58 18.82 -16.75
CA LEU A 13 21.33 17.73 -15.80
C LEU A 13 19.85 17.82 -15.41
N PHE A 14 18.98 17.16 -16.19
CA PHE A 14 17.66 16.83 -15.70
C PHE A 14 17.86 15.88 -14.51
N PRO A 15 17.38 16.21 -13.30
CA PRO A 15 17.31 15.24 -12.24
C PRO A 15 16.24 14.24 -12.64
N SER A 16 16.64 13.16 -13.32
CA SER A 16 15.79 11.98 -13.42
C SER A 16 15.64 11.46 -12.01
N VAL A 17 14.57 11.85 -11.34
CA VAL A 17 14.14 11.26 -10.08
C VAL A 17 13.76 9.82 -10.42
N CYS A 18 14.75 8.92 -10.35
CA CYS A 18 14.53 7.50 -10.51
C CYS A 18 13.79 7.05 -9.25
N LEU A 19 12.46 7.02 -9.31
CA LEU A 19 11.66 6.39 -8.26
C LEU A 19 12.03 4.91 -8.25
N ALA A 20 12.84 4.50 -7.28
CA ALA A 20 13.20 3.11 -7.10
C ALA A 20 11.91 2.32 -6.79
N VAL A 21 11.37 1.63 -7.79
CA VAL A 21 10.24 0.73 -7.60
C VAL A 21 10.78 -0.53 -6.93
N THR A 22 10.49 -0.70 -5.64
CA THR A 22 10.83 -1.94 -4.94
C THR A 22 9.91 -3.08 -5.43
N PRO A 23 10.48 -4.25 -5.78
CA PRO A 23 9.67 -5.43 -6.05
C PRO A 23 8.78 -5.78 -4.86
N LEU A 24 7.57 -6.31 -5.09
CA LEU A 24 6.65 -6.67 -4.01
C LEU A 24 7.22 -7.72 -3.05
N MET A 25 8.13 -8.57 -3.54
CA MET A 25 8.79 -9.64 -2.79
C MET A 25 9.94 -9.13 -1.89
N ALA A 26 10.34 -7.87 -2.08
CA ALA A 26 11.43 -7.22 -1.37
C ALA A 26 10.87 -6.15 -0.43
N GLY A 27 11.58 -5.88 0.66
CA GLY A 27 11.16 -4.86 1.59
C GLY A 27 11.97 -4.89 2.88
N SER A 28 12.03 -3.73 3.52
CA SER A 28 12.80 -3.52 4.74
C SER A 28 12.38 -4.45 5.89
N GLU A 29 11.12 -4.89 5.93
CA GLU A 29 10.66 -5.83 6.95
C GLU A 29 11.33 -7.18 6.83
N LYS A 30 11.32 -7.79 5.64
CA LYS A 30 12.01 -9.06 5.37
C LYS A 30 13.51 -8.88 5.57
N ASP A 31 14.10 -7.83 5.02
CA ASP A 31 15.55 -7.58 5.15
C ASP A 31 15.97 -7.46 6.63
N ALA A 32 15.17 -6.77 7.45
CA ALA A 32 15.43 -6.66 8.88
C ALA A 32 15.19 -7.97 9.64
N CYS A 33 14.15 -8.74 9.29
CA CYS A 33 13.84 -10.01 9.94
C CYS A 33 14.89 -11.09 9.69
N TYR A 34 15.57 -11.04 8.54
CA TYR A 34 16.66 -11.94 8.20
C TYR A 34 18.04 -11.29 8.35
N ALA A 35 18.15 -10.12 8.99
CA ALA A 35 19.44 -9.53 9.31
C ALA A 35 20.08 -10.31 10.46
N LYS A 36 21.31 -10.85 10.25
CA LYS A 36 22.07 -11.67 11.20
C LYS A 36 21.46 -13.07 11.44
N ILE A 37 21.38 -13.86 10.36
CA ILE A 37 20.78 -15.20 10.37
C ILE A 37 21.66 -16.18 11.16
N ASP A 38 21.31 -16.44 12.43
CA ASP A 38 21.72 -17.68 13.12
C ASP A 38 20.66 -18.78 12.97
N ASN A 39 19.38 -18.41 12.80
CA ASN A 39 18.24 -19.33 12.71
C ASN A 39 17.16 -18.83 11.74
N ARG A 40 16.88 -19.59 10.69
CA ARG A 40 15.87 -19.24 9.66
C ARG A 40 14.45 -19.12 10.23
N HIS A 41 14.10 -19.97 11.19
CA HIS A 41 12.75 -19.94 11.80
C HIS A 41 12.49 -18.66 12.59
N GLU A 42 13.52 -18.03 13.14
CA GLU A 42 13.38 -16.72 13.79
C GLU A 42 13.03 -15.64 12.77
N GLY A 43 13.65 -15.68 11.59
CA GLY A 43 13.31 -14.80 10.47
C GLY A 43 11.86 -14.99 10.01
N GLU A 44 11.41 -16.23 9.83
CA GLU A 44 10.03 -16.58 9.45
C GLU A 44 9.01 -16.09 10.49
N ASN A 45 9.27 -16.33 11.77
CA ASN A 45 8.42 -15.84 12.86
C ASN A 45 8.38 -14.30 12.93
N CYS A 46 9.52 -13.65 12.67
CA CYS A 46 9.60 -12.19 12.62
C CYS A 46 8.75 -11.63 11.49
N ILE A 47 8.87 -12.13 10.26
CA ILE A 47 8.13 -11.60 9.12
C ILE A 47 6.63 -11.85 9.27
N ALA A 48 6.22 -13.01 9.83
CA ALA A 48 4.84 -13.30 10.15
C ALA A 48 4.26 -12.32 11.19
N LEU A 49 5.06 -11.88 12.16
CA LEU A 49 4.66 -10.86 13.13
C LEU A 49 4.50 -9.48 12.46
N GLN A 50 5.41 -9.09 11.57
CA GLN A 50 5.29 -7.83 10.81
C GLN A 50 4.07 -7.85 9.90
N TRP A 51 3.79 -8.98 9.25
CA TRP A 51 2.60 -9.18 8.44
C TRP A 51 1.31 -9.02 9.26
N LYS A 52 1.22 -9.64 10.45
CA LYS A 52 0.08 -9.45 11.36
C LYS A 52 -0.10 -7.98 11.76
N LYS A 53 0.99 -7.29 12.11
CA LYS A 53 0.97 -5.86 12.45
C LYS A 53 0.46 -5.01 11.29
N SER A 54 0.96 -5.26 10.08
CA SER A 54 0.57 -4.55 8.86
C SER A 54 -0.91 -4.74 8.53
N ASN A 55 -1.44 -5.96 8.67
CA ASN A 55 -2.87 -6.23 8.48
C ASN A 55 -3.74 -5.50 9.51
N LYS A 56 -3.31 -5.47 10.78
CA LYS A 56 -4.00 -4.71 11.83
C LYS A 56 -3.99 -3.22 11.51
N GLU A 57 -2.88 -2.69 11.01
CA GLU A 57 -2.73 -1.27 10.71
C GLU A 57 -3.63 -0.81 9.57
N VAL A 58 -3.69 -1.55 8.46
CA VAL A 58 -4.59 -1.18 7.34
C VAL A 58 -6.06 -1.17 7.78
N ASN A 59 -6.47 -2.13 8.62
CA ASN A 59 -7.83 -2.16 9.19
C ASN A 59 -8.09 -0.98 10.12
N ARG A 60 -7.12 -0.64 10.99
CA ARG A 60 -7.21 0.52 11.88
C ARG A 60 -7.36 1.83 11.10
N VAL A 61 -6.61 2.00 10.00
CA VAL A 61 -6.70 3.17 9.13
C VAL A 61 -8.07 3.25 8.44
N LEU A 62 -8.57 2.12 7.94
CA LEU A 62 -9.92 2.03 7.37
C LEU A 62 -11.00 2.41 8.39
N GLU A 63 -10.97 1.83 9.58
CA GLU A 63 -11.94 2.11 10.65
C GLU A 63 -11.92 3.58 11.07
N LYS A 64 -10.71 4.17 11.14
CA LYS A 64 -10.55 5.60 11.42
C LYS A 64 -11.21 6.44 10.33
N LYS A 65 -11.01 6.11 9.04
CA LYS A 65 -11.63 6.84 7.93
C LYS A 65 -13.15 6.64 7.92
N LEU A 66 -13.66 5.42 8.14
CA LEU A 66 -15.11 5.19 8.19
C LEU A 66 -15.78 5.95 9.35
N THR A 67 -15.11 6.02 10.50
CA THR A 67 -15.59 6.77 11.68
C THR A 67 -15.57 8.28 11.44
N SER A 68 -14.51 8.81 10.80
CA SER A 68 -14.46 10.26 10.52
C SER A 68 -15.62 10.71 9.64
N ILE A 69 -16.03 9.88 8.69
CA ILE A 69 -17.14 10.14 7.76
C ILE A 69 -18.50 10.14 8.47
N ILE A 70 -18.71 9.28 9.48
CA ILE A 70 -19.97 9.28 10.25
C ILE A 70 -20.13 10.57 11.06
N ASN A 71 -19.01 11.04 11.63
CA ASN A 71 -19.02 12.17 12.55
C ASN A 71 -18.95 13.53 11.85
N ASP A 72 -18.89 13.55 10.52
CA ASP A 72 -18.79 14.76 9.72
C ASP A 72 -20.19 15.16 9.20
N SER A 73 -20.64 16.36 9.57
CA SER A 73 -21.94 16.90 9.20
C SER A 73 -22.15 17.00 7.69
N ASN A 74 -21.07 17.19 6.93
CA ASN A 74 -21.12 17.31 5.46
C ASN A 74 -21.57 16.01 4.78
N PHE A 75 -21.61 14.90 5.54
CA PHE A 75 -22.02 13.60 5.04
C PHE A 75 -23.44 13.19 5.47
N MET A 76 -24.16 14.08 6.18
CA MET A 76 -25.54 13.83 6.58
C MET A 76 -26.56 14.18 5.49
N ASP A 77 -26.14 14.94 4.48
CA ASP A 77 -27.01 15.29 3.35
C ASP A 77 -27.45 14.04 2.56
N PRO A 78 -28.70 14.00 2.07
CA PRO A 78 -29.18 12.92 1.22
C PRO A 78 -28.28 12.73 -0.01
N PHE A 79 -27.92 11.48 -0.30
CA PHE A 79 -27.08 11.16 -1.46
C PHE A 79 -27.79 11.45 -2.79
N ASN A 80 -29.11 11.33 -2.83
CA ASN A 80 -29.94 11.73 -3.96
C ASN A 80 -31.39 12.01 -3.51
N SER A 81 -32.19 12.65 -4.37
CA SER A 81 -33.57 13.04 -4.08
C SER A 81 -34.58 11.89 -3.97
N LYS A 82 -34.16 10.64 -4.18
CA LYS A 82 -35.02 9.44 -4.21
C LYS A 82 -34.72 8.44 -3.09
N SER A 83 -33.72 8.69 -2.25
CA SER A 83 -33.24 7.77 -1.22
C SER A 83 -33.10 8.50 0.12
N GLU A 84 -33.40 7.79 1.20
CA GLU A 84 -33.09 8.26 2.57
C GLU A 84 -31.62 8.02 2.95
N GLU A 85 -30.83 7.40 2.07
CA GLU A 85 -29.39 7.23 2.32
C GLU A 85 -28.67 8.57 2.29
N THR A 86 -27.88 8.83 3.34
CA THR A 86 -26.96 9.96 3.36
C THR A 86 -25.72 9.69 2.52
N THR A 87 -25.03 10.75 2.09
CA THR A 87 -23.74 10.64 1.39
C THR A 87 -22.74 9.81 2.18
N GLY A 88 -22.71 9.95 3.52
CA GLY A 88 -21.88 9.14 4.41
C GLY A 88 -22.22 7.67 4.37
N SER A 89 -23.51 7.31 4.44
CA SER A 89 -23.94 5.90 4.35
C SER A 89 -23.50 5.24 3.05
N VAL A 90 -23.67 5.95 1.93
CA VAL A 90 -23.24 5.46 0.61
C VAL A 90 -21.73 5.32 0.52
N PHE A 91 -20.98 6.31 1.04
CA PHE A 91 -19.52 6.24 1.12
C PHE A 91 -19.06 5.00 1.89
N GLN A 92 -19.62 4.78 3.09
CA GLN A 92 -19.24 3.63 3.92
C GLN A 92 -19.51 2.30 3.24
N LYS A 93 -20.68 2.13 2.63
CA LYS A 93 -21.03 0.91 1.89
C LYS A 93 -20.04 0.66 0.76
N ARG A 94 -19.69 1.69 0.00
CA ARG A 94 -18.75 1.59 -1.13
C ARG A 94 -17.32 1.32 -0.68
N LEU A 95 -16.81 2.05 0.32
CA LEU A 95 -15.46 1.86 0.82
C LEU A 95 -15.30 0.49 1.49
N SER A 96 -16.28 0.06 2.28
CA SER A 96 -16.28 -1.28 2.90
C SER A 96 -16.32 -2.39 1.86
N LYS A 97 -17.11 -2.22 0.79
CA LYS A 97 -17.13 -3.16 -0.34
C LYS A 97 -15.79 -3.18 -1.08
N SER A 98 -15.21 -2.00 -1.34
CA SER A 98 -13.88 -1.86 -1.96
C SER A 98 -12.81 -2.58 -1.14
N GLN A 99 -12.82 -2.41 0.19
CA GLN A 99 -11.88 -3.11 1.08
C GLN A 99 -12.01 -4.63 0.97
N LYS A 100 -13.22 -5.18 1.05
CA LYS A 100 -13.45 -6.63 0.94
C LYS A 100 -12.96 -7.20 -0.39
N THR A 101 -13.16 -6.47 -1.49
CA THR A 101 -12.63 -6.87 -2.80
C THR A 101 -11.10 -6.78 -2.82
N TRP A 102 -10.54 -5.70 -2.29
CA TRP A 102 -9.09 -5.49 -2.21
C TRP A 102 -8.40 -6.57 -1.36
N GLU A 103 -9.00 -7.05 -0.28
CA GLU A 103 -8.43 -8.13 0.54
C GLU A 103 -8.30 -9.44 -0.23
N ARG A 104 -9.27 -9.77 -1.10
CA ARG A 104 -9.18 -10.94 -1.98
C ARG A 104 -8.10 -10.73 -3.04
N TYR A 105 -8.14 -9.57 -3.70
CA TYR A 105 -7.10 -9.18 -4.66
C TYR A 105 -5.70 -9.31 -4.07
N LYS A 106 -5.45 -8.80 -2.86
CA LYS A 106 -4.16 -8.89 -2.18
C LYS A 106 -3.69 -10.34 -2.05
N LYS A 107 -4.56 -11.24 -1.59
CA LYS A 107 -4.23 -12.66 -1.41
C LYS A 107 -3.89 -13.32 -2.75
N ASP A 108 -4.79 -13.22 -3.73
CA ASP A 108 -4.62 -13.86 -5.03
C ASP A 108 -3.39 -13.32 -5.76
N PHE A 109 -3.17 -12.01 -5.67
CA PHE A 109 -2.03 -11.35 -6.28
C PHE A 109 -0.70 -11.75 -5.62
N CYS A 110 -0.64 -11.84 -4.29
CA CYS A 110 0.58 -12.24 -3.61
C CYS A 110 0.89 -13.75 -3.76
N LEU A 111 -0.12 -14.60 -3.94
CA LEU A 111 0.07 -15.99 -4.37
C LEU A 111 0.70 -16.06 -5.78
N ALA A 112 0.19 -15.26 -6.72
CA ALA A 112 0.78 -15.18 -8.07
C ALA A 112 2.23 -14.69 -8.04
N VAL A 113 2.54 -13.70 -7.19
CA VAL A 113 3.92 -13.21 -6.98
C VAL A 113 4.82 -14.32 -6.45
N ALA A 114 4.39 -15.06 -5.42
CA ALA A 114 5.15 -16.12 -4.79
C ALA A 114 5.29 -17.40 -5.64
N SER A 115 4.44 -17.59 -6.65
CA SER A 115 4.48 -18.76 -7.56
C SER A 115 5.82 -18.96 -8.26
N GLN A 116 6.63 -17.89 -8.39
CA GLN A 116 7.99 -17.94 -8.92
C GLN A 116 8.96 -18.80 -8.07
N ILE A 117 8.62 -19.06 -6.81
CA ILE A 117 9.44 -19.84 -5.87
C ILE A 117 9.01 -21.32 -5.82
N GLY A 118 7.73 -21.59 -6.14
CA GLY A 118 7.08 -22.88 -5.89
C GLY A 118 6.63 -23.05 -4.44
N GLU A 119 5.50 -23.72 -4.21
CA GLU A 119 4.86 -23.83 -2.87
C GLU A 119 5.74 -24.53 -1.83
N GLU A 120 6.61 -25.45 -2.27
CA GLU A 120 7.54 -26.18 -1.40
C GLU A 120 8.84 -25.41 -1.13
N GLY A 121 9.05 -24.28 -1.82
CA GLY A 121 10.26 -23.49 -1.67
C GLY A 121 10.31 -22.79 -0.31
N PHE A 122 11.48 -22.79 0.33
CA PHE A 122 11.65 -22.25 1.68
C PHE A 122 11.14 -20.79 1.79
N ASP A 123 11.35 -19.96 0.78
CA ASP A 123 10.98 -18.53 0.78
C ASP A 123 9.54 -18.27 0.32
N TYR A 124 8.73 -19.30 0.06
CA TYR A 124 7.37 -19.17 -0.46
C TYR A 124 6.49 -18.32 0.48
N GLN A 125 6.32 -18.77 1.72
CA GLN A 125 5.50 -18.07 2.72
C GLN A 125 6.07 -16.69 3.10
N PRO A 126 7.38 -16.53 3.39
CA PRO A 126 7.97 -15.20 3.61
C PRO A 126 7.76 -14.21 2.46
N THR A 127 7.71 -14.70 1.22
CA THR A 127 7.45 -13.86 0.04
C THR A 127 6.02 -13.40 -0.04
N ILE A 128 5.04 -14.28 0.26
CA ILE A 128 3.63 -13.89 0.37
C ILE A 128 3.48 -12.80 1.44
N GLU A 129 4.06 -13.01 2.62
CA GLU A 129 3.94 -12.08 3.74
C GLU A 129 4.54 -10.71 3.44
N GLN A 130 5.74 -10.64 2.85
CA GLN A 130 6.35 -9.38 2.43
C GLN A 130 5.55 -8.68 1.32
N CYS A 131 5.01 -9.45 0.37
CA CYS A 131 4.12 -8.91 -0.66
C CYS A 131 2.88 -8.27 -0.03
N GLU A 132 2.22 -8.97 0.89
CA GLU A 132 1.04 -8.45 1.56
C GLU A 132 1.34 -7.22 2.41
N ILE A 133 2.49 -7.17 3.10
CA ILE A 133 2.95 -5.97 3.83
C ILE A 133 3.05 -4.77 2.89
N ASN A 134 3.65 -4.95 1.72
CA ASN A 134 3.81 -3.87 0.75
C ASN A 134 2.46 -3.42 0.14
N ILE A 135 1.56 -4.37 -0.15
CA ILE A 135 0.21 -4.05 -0.62
C ILE A 135 -0.60 -3.32 0.46
N ASN A 136 -0.48 -3.70 1.74
CA ASN A 136 -1.10 -3.00 2.86
C ASN A 136 -0.61 -1.54 2.97
N LYS A 137 0.71 -1.28 2.83
CA LYS A 137 1.25 0.09 2.83
C LYS A 137 0.64 0.95 1.73
N ARG A 138 0.58 0.43 0.50
CA ARG A 138 -0.05 1.12 -0.64
C ARG A 138 -1.53 1.40 -0.40
N ARG A 139 -2.25 0.45 0.21
CA ARG A 139 -3.66 0.65 0.55
C ARG A 139 -3.87 1.73 1.61
N ILE A 140 -2.99 1.81 2.60
CA ILE A 140 -2.99 2.90 3.59
C ILE A 140 -2.80 4.25 2.89
N GLU A 141 -1.86 4.34 1.95
CA GLU A 141 -1.65 5.54 1.14
C GLU A 141 -2.92 5.90 0.35
N GLU A 142 -3.54 4.95 -0.35
CA GLU A 142 -4.80 5.16 -1.06
C GLU A 142 -5.91 5.69 -0.15
N ILE A 143 -6.09 5.11 1.04
CA ILE A 143 -7.12 5.53 2.01
C ILE A 143 -6.82 6.95 2.52
N ASN A 144 -5.55 7.28 2.77
CA ASN A 144 -5.14 8.61 3.20
C ASN A 144 -5.32 9.66 2.09
N LEU A 145 -5.15 9.26 0.82
CA LEU A 145 -5.34 10.12 -0.35
C LEU A 145 -6.80 10.37 -0.72
N MET A 146 -7.77 9.67 -0.13
CA MET A 146 -9.20 9.97 -0.31
C MET A 146 -9.57 11.39 0.16
N GLY A 147 -8.65 12.09 0.82
CA GLY A 147 -8.84 13.42 1.39
C GLY A 147 -9.71 13.37 2.64
N ASP A 148 -9.76 14.51 3.33
CA ASP A 148 -10.96 14.89 4.07
C ASP A 148 -11.76 15.72 3.07
N LEU A 149 -13.05 15.40 2.86
CA LEU A 149 -13.84 16.01 1.79
C LEU A 149 -13.88 17.55 1.90
N PRO A 150 -14.11 18.27 0.79
CA PRO A 150 -14.06 19.73 0.77
C PRO A 150 -14.93 20.34 1.87
N GLN A 151 -14.38 21.33 2.57
CA GLN A 151 -15.13 22.24 3.44
C GLN A 151 -16.15 23.05 2.63
#